data_AF-A0A5M6DCF4-F1
#
_entry.id   AF-A0A5M6DCF4-F1
#
_cell.length_a   1.000
_cell.length_b   1.000
_cell.length_c   1.000
_cell.angle_alpha   90.00
_cell.angle_beta   90.00
_cell.angle_gamma   90.00
#
_symmetry.space_group_name_H-M   'P 1'
#
loop_
_entity.id
_entity.type
_entity.pdbx_description
1 polymer ?
#
loop_
_entity_poly.entity_id
_entity_poly.type
_entity_poly.pdbx_seq_one_letter_code
_entity_poly.pdbx_strand_id
1 'polypeptide(L)'
;MNENRDEQMTCQCPNGHKLRGNVELIGKTIRCPRCSETFVFGYQVRPSVTDTAVMRILGDGPGAMGPAQEETPQPRLRPCKRCGVSISATVSVCKHCNCYVGMLPDYLAQMHPPSNAAAS
;
A
#
# COMPACT_ATOMS: atom_id res chain seq x y z
N MET A 1 -48.33 7.31 11.66
CA MET A 1 -47.24 7.85 12.50
C MET A 1 -45.92 7.68 11.75
N ASN A 2 -45.20 8.80 11.57
CA ASN A 2 -43.78 9.02 11.23
C ASN A 2 -43.14 8.35 9.99
N GLU A 3 -43.12 9.08 8.87
CA GLU A 3 -42.34 8.75 7.65
C GLU A 3 -41.28 9.82 7.31
N ASN A 4 -40.62 10.42 8.31
CA ASN A 4 -39.45 11.26 8.05
C ASN A 4 -38.19 10.39 8.06
N ARG A 5 -37.97 9.62 6.98
CA ARG A 5 -36.68 8.98 6.72
C ARG A 5 -35.77 10.04 6.11
N ASP A 6 -35.32 10.96 6.96
CA ASP A 6 -34.14 11.78 6.74
C ASP A 6 -33.10 10.93 6.00
N GLU A 7 -32.82 11.24 4.73
CA GLU A 7 -31.90 10.47 3.91
C GLU A 7 -30.51 10.53 4.55
N GLN A 8 -30.19 9.49 5.32
CA GLN A 8 -28.93 9.37 6.03
C GLN A 8 -27.86 8.86 5.07
N MET A 9 -26.82 9.65 4.89
CA MET A 9 -25.62 9.32 4.14
C MET A 9 -24.46 9.01 5.09
N THR A 10 -23.58 8.10 4.69
CA THR A 10 -22.31 7.83 5.40
C THR A 10 -21.16 8.44 4.62
N CYS A 11 -20.36 9.30 5.25
CA CYS A 11 -19.13 9.85 4.69
C CYS A 11 -17.91 9.42 5.51
N GLN A 12 -16.71 9.64 4.97
CA GLN A 12 -15.46 9.48 5.71
C GLN A 12 -14.76 10.83 5.84
N CYS A 13 -14.25 11.15 7.02
CA CYS A 13 -13.38 12.30 7.21
C CYS A 13 -11.99 12.01 6.59
N PRO A 14 -11.15 13.03 6.33
CA PRO A 14 -9.79 12.84 5.80
C PRO A 14 -8.90 11.92 6.66
N ASN A 15 -9.18 11.80 7.96
CA ASN A 15 -8.49 10.89 8.88
C ASN A 15 -9.06 9.45 8.89
N GLY A 16 -10.03 9.13 8.03
CA GLY A 16 -10.60 7.77 7.89
C GLY A 16 -11.76 7.41 8.83
N HIS A 17 -12.26 8.34 9.65
CA HIS A 17 -13.44 8.10 10.49
C HIS A 17 -14.74 8.14 9.69
N LYS A 18 -15.60 7.12 9.90
CA LYS A 18 -16.93 7.03 9.31
C LYS A 18 -17.91 7.91 10.09
N LEU A 19 -18.61 8.77 9.37
CA LEU A 19 -19.58 9.72 9.91
C LEU A 19 -20.91 9.50 9.21
N ARG A 20 -21.99 9.49 10.00
CA ARG A 20 -23.36 9.43 9.48
C ARG A 20 -23.98 10.80 9.62
N GLY A 21 -24.63 11.27 8.58
CA GLY A 21 -25.25 12.58 8.54
C GLY A 21 -26.31 12.64 7.45
N ASN A 22 -27.19 13.62 7.56
CA ASN A 22 -28.24 13.84 6.57
C ASN A 22 -27.62 14.33 5.23
N VAL A 23 -28.23 13.97 4.11
CA VAL A 23 -27.91 14.48 2.77
C VAL A 23 -27.89 16.01 2.70
N GLU A 24 -28.67 16.70 3.53
CA GLU A 24 -28.65 18.18 3.63
C GLU A 24 -27.32 18.78 4.15
N LEU A 25 -26.47 17.95 4.74
CA LEU A 25 -25.13 18.35 5.16
C LEU A 25 -24.13 18.29 4.00
N ILE A 26 -24.48 17.70 2.85
CA ILE A 26 -23.58 17.61 1.71
C ILE A 26 -23.18 19.02 1.25
N GLY A 27 -21.88 19.25 1.10
CA GLY A 27 -21.32 20.55 0.74
C GLY A 27 -21.12 21.50 1.92
N LYS A 28 -21.60 21.17 3.11
CA LYS A 28 -21.35 21.98 4.32
C LYS A 28 -20.02 21.59 4.97
N THR A 29 -19.33 22.60 5.46
CA THR A 29 -18.13 22.45 6.28
C THR A 29 -18.54 21.97 7.67
N ILE A 30 -18.19 20.72 8.00
CA ILE A 30 -18.48 20.13 9.30
C ILE A 30 -17.18 19.77 10.03
N ARG A 31 -17.30 19.55 11.34
CA ARG A 31 -16.21 19.09 12.19
C ARG A 31 -16.39 17.61 12.52
N CYS A 32 -15.32 16.83 12.36
CA CYS A 32 -15.35 15.42 12.74
C CYS A 32 -15.44 15.28 14.28
N PRO A 33 -16.41 14.56 14.86
CA PRO A 33 -16.48 14.32 16.31
C PRO A 33 -15.33 13.47 16.87
N ARG A 34 -14.54 12.79 16.02
CA ARG A 34 -13.44 11.91 16.45
C ARG A 34 -12.09 12.61 16.44
N CYS A 35 -11.72 13.23 15.33
CA CYS A 35 -10.43 13.92 15.19
C CYS A 35 -10.55 15.43 15.25
N SER A 36 -11.76 15.97 15.29
CA SER A 36 -12.01 17.41 15.36
C SER A 36 -11.55 18.21 14.13
N GLU A 37 -11.15 17.51 13.06
CA GLU A 37 -10.76 18.06 11.77
C GLU A 37 -11.97 18.64 11.04
N THR A 38 -11.76 19.75 10.34
CA THR A 38 -12.82 20.46 9.62
C THR A 38 -12.77 20.07 8.14
N PHE A 39 -13.87 19.55 7.60
CA PHE A 39 -13.93 19.08 6.21
C PHE A 39 -15.33 19.22 5.63
N VAL A 40 -15.44 19.15 4.30
CA VAL A 40 -16.73 19.26 3.61
C VAL A 40 -17.43 17.90 3.59
N PHE A 41 -18.61 17.81 4.20
CA PHE A 41 -19.39 16.57 4.23
C PHE A 41 -19.88 16.23 2.81
N GLY A 42 -19.80 14.95 2.43
CA GLY A 42 -20.24 14.50 1.11
C GLY A 42 -19.25 14.72 -0.04
N TYR A 43 -18.05 15.26 0.22
CA TYR A 43 -16.94 15.15 -0.73
C TYR A 43 -16.47 13.69 -0.72
N GLN A 44 -17.17 12.84 -1.47
CA GLN A 44 -16.63 11.57 -1.92
C GLN A 44 -15.30 11.92 -2.56
N VAL A 45 -14.20 11.60 -1.89
CA VAL A 45 -12.87 11.65 -2.50
C VAL A 45 -12.97 10.69 -3.68
N ARG A 46 -13.30 11.23 -4.86
CA ARG A 46 -13.20 10.47 -6.09
C ARG A 46 -11.76 9.96 -6.09
N PRO A 47 -11.53 8.65 -6.29
CA PRO A 47 -10.18 8.16 -6.47
C PRO A 47 -9.54 9.06 -7.54
N SER A 48 -8.35 9.58 -7.25
CA SER A 48 -7.63 10.47 -8.15
C SER A 48 -7.62 9.86 -9.54
N VAL A 49 -8.43 10.43 -10.45
CA VAL A 49 -8.53 9.93 -11.81
C VAL A 49 -7.23 10.33 -12.48
N THR A 50 -6.38 9.35 -12.78
CA THR A 50 -5.13 9.60 -13.48
C THR A 50 -5.43 10.02 -14.92
N ASP A 51 -4.55 10.80 -15.52
CA ASP A 51 -4.64 11.22 -16.93
C ASP A 51 -4.85 10.00 -17.87
N THR A 52 -4.23 8.87 -17.52
CA THR A 52 -4.40 7.57 -18.18
C THR A 52 -5.83 7.02 -18.10
N ALA A 53 -6.56 7.27 -17.01
CA ALA A 53 -7.95 6.82 -16.87
C ALA A 53 -8.92 7.68 -17.71
N VAL A 54 -8.62 8.96 -17.92
CA VAL A 54 -9.41 9.83 -18.80
C VAL A 54 -9.26 9.42 -20.27
N MET A 55 -8.02 9.12 -20.70
CA MET A 55 -7.76 8.66 -22.07
C MET A 55 -8.50 7.35 -22.44
N ARG A 56 -8.81 6.49 -21.46
CA ARG A 56 -9.58 5.24 -21.68
C ARG A 56 -11.07 5.46 -21.89
N ILE A 57 -11.64 6.53 -21.35
CA ILE A 57 -13.08 6.82 -21.45
C ILE A 57 -13.42 7.41 -22.81
N LEU A 58 -12.48 8.11 -23.44
CA LEU A 58 -12.66 8.79 -24.73
C LEU A 58 -12.12 7.99 -25.93
N GLY A 59 -11.33 6.94 -25.70
CA GLY A 59 -10.73 6.12 -26.76
C GLY A 59 -11.49 4.84 -27.04
N ASP A 60 -12.26 4.81 -28.13
CA ASP A 60 -12.77 3.59 -28.75
C ASP A 60 -11.59 2.81 -29.34
N GLY A 61 -10.96 1.95 -28.53
CA GLY A 61 -9.76 1.19 -28.89
C GLY A 61 -9.89 -0.25 -28.42
N PRO A 62 -9.60 -1.25 -29.27
CA PRO A 62 -9.87 -2.65 -28.95
C PRO A 62 -9.02 -3.08 -27.77
N GLY A 63 -9.67 -3.80 -26.85
CA GLY A 63 -9.13 -4.20 -25.56
C GLY A 63 -7.72 -4.77 -25.65
N ALA A 64 -6.78 -4.08 -25.02
CA ALA A 64 -5.48 -4.62 -24.68
C ALA A 64 -5.30 -4.41 -23.18
N MET A 65 -5.38 -5.53 -22.45
CA MET A 65 -4.92 -5.77 -21.09
C MET A 65 -5.27 -4.66 -20.08
N GLY A 66 -6.22 -4.95 -19.19
CA GLY A 66 -6.35 -4.21 -17.94
C GLY A 66 -4.97 -4.08 -17.27
N PRO A 67 -4.72 -3.01 -16.49
CA PRO A 67 -3.45 -2.90 -15.82
C PRO A 67 -3.29 -4.17 -15.00
N ALA A 68 -2.21 -4.90 -15.27
CA ALA A 68 -1.68 -5.86 -14.32
C ALA A 68 -1.81 -5.17 -12.96
N GLN A 69 -2.56 -5.82 -12.06
CA GLN A 69 -2.69 -5.37 -10.69
C GLN A 69 -1.30 -4.88 -10.28
N GLU A 70 -1.21 -3.64 -9.78
CA GLU A 70 0.00 -3.20 -9.12
C GLU A 70 0.10 -4.08 -7.88
N GLU A 71 0.66 -5.28 -8.09
CA GLU A 71 1.13 -6.17 -7.07
C GLU A 71 2.17 -5.31 -6.38
N THR A 72 1.76 -4.65 -5.29
CA THR A 72 2.70 -4.14 -4.31
C THR A 72 3.72 -5.25 -4.15
N PRO A 73 5.00 -5.07 -4.53
CA PRO A 73 5.95 -6.17 -4.53
C PRO A 73 6.01 -6.63 -3.09
N GLN A 74 5.30 -7.74 -2.79
CA GLN A 74 5.18 -8.21 -1.42
C GLN A 74 6.61 -8.41 -0.97
N PRO A 75 7.04 -7.75 0.12
CA PRO A 75 8.41 -7.83 0.55
C PRO A 75 8.69 -9.28 0.86
N ARG A 76 9.35 -9.98 -0.07
CA ARG A 76 9.69 -11.39 0.09
C ARG A 76 10.58 -11.47 1.33
N LEU A 77 10.04 -12.03 2.40
CA LEU A 77 10.79 -12.22 3.64
C LEU A 77 11.61 -13.50 3.51
N ARG A 78 12.86 -13.44 3.95
CA ARG A 78 13.76 -14.59 4.04
C ARG A 78 14.32 -14.68 5.46
N PRO A 79 14.55 -15.89 6.00
CA PRO A 79 15.18 -16.04 7.30
C PRO A 79 16.68 -15.74 7.22
N CYS A 80 17.21 -15.02 8.20
CA CYS A 80 18.64 -14.85 8.37
C CYS A 80 19.32 -16.21 8.65
N LYS A 81 20.36 -16.57 7.89
CA LYS A 81 21.09 -17.84 8.06
C LYS A 81 21.80 -17.99 9.41
N ARG A 82 22.02 -16.88 10.13
CA ARG A 82 22.74 -16.88 11.41
C ARG A 82 21.82 -16.91 12.63
N CYS A 83 20.70 -16.17 12.60
CA CYS A 83 19.83 -16.02 13.78
C CYS A 83 18.36 -16.41 13.52
N GLY A 84 18.00 -16.78 12.30
CA GLY A 84 16.65 -17.23 11.95
C GLY A 84 15.60 -16.12 11.81
N VAL A 85 15.90 -14.87 12.20
CA VAL A 85 14.93 -13.76 12.10
C VAL A 85 14.53 -13.46 10.66
N SER A 86 13.24 -13.19 10.45
CA SER A 86 12.69 -12.82 9.15
C SER A 86 13.13 -11.41 8.75
N ILE A 87 13.80 -11.30 7.59
CA ILE A 87 14.29 -10.03 7.03
C ILE A 87 13.85 -9.88 5.58
N SER A 88 13.71 -8.64 5.10
CA SER A 88 13.38 -8.38 3.70
C SER A 88 14.48 -8.88 2.75
N ALA A 89 14.10 -9.45 1.60
CA ALA A 89 15.05 -9.95 0.59
C ALA A 89 16.02 -8.88 0.07
N THR A 90 15.64 -7.60 0.14
CA THR A 90 16.45 -6.45 -0.28
C THR A 90 17.52 -6.03 0.73
N VAL A 91 17.47 -6.53 1.97
CA VAL A 91 18.40 -6.14 3.03
C VAL A 91 19.69 -6.95 2.92
N SER A 92 20.82 -6.24 2.90
CA SER A 92 22.18 -6.80 2.86
C SER A 92 22.77 -7.08 4.24
N VAL A 93 22.24 -6.50 5.32
CA VAL A 93 22.71 -6.70 6.71
C VAL A 93 21.53 -6.94 7.64
N CYS A 94 21.55 -8.07 8.36
CA CYS A 94 20.53 -8.37 9.36
C CYS A 94 20.65 -7.42 10.57
N LYS A 95 19.57 -6.69 10.89
CA LYS A 95 19.53 -5.74 12.03
C LYS A 95 19.55 -6.40 13.41
N HIS A 96 19.27 -7.71 13.50
CA HIS A 96 19.23 -8.42 14.78
C HIS A 96 20.61 -8.90 15.23
N CYS A 97 21.42 -9.40 14.29
CA CYS A 97 22.73 -10.00 14.60
C CYS A 97 23.90 -9.37 13.85
N ASN A 98 23.65 -8.26 13.14
CA ASN A 98 24.60 -7.52 12.31
C ASN A 98 25.39 -8.39 11.31
N CYS A 99 24.82 -9.51 10.89
CA CYS A 99 25.43 -10.42 9.93
C CYS A 99 25.09 -9.99 8.49
N TYR A 100 26.09 -9.98 7.60
CA TYR A 100 25.88 -9.77 6.18
C TYR A 100 25.08 -10.94 5.57
N VAL A 101 23.99 -10.62 4.91
CA VAL A 101 23.08 -11.58 4.27
C VAL A 101 22.92 -11.30 2.77
N GLY A 102 23.54 -10.24 2.23
CA GLY A 102 23.47 -9.91 0.81
C GLY A 102 23.92 -11.08 -0.07
N MET A 103 23.33 -11.23 -1.26
CA MET A 103 23.89 -12.12 -2.27
C MET A 103 25.17 -11.46 -2.80
N LEU A 104 26.32 -12.12 -2.62
CA LEU A 104 27.54 -11.71 -3.30
C LEU A 104 27.29 -11.89 -4.81
N PRO A 105 27.58 -10.88 -5.64
CA PRO A 105 27.55 -11.06 -7.08
C PRO A 105 28.60 -12.11 -7.50
N ASP A 106 28.30 -12.89 -8.54
CA ASP A 106 29.06 -14.08 -8.95
C ASP A 106 30.57 -13.85 -9.07
N TYR A 107 30.99 -12.66 -9.51
CA TYR A 107 32.40 -12.32 -9.65
C TYR A 107 33.15 -12.29 -8.30
N LEU A 108 32.51 -11.87 -7.20
CA LEU A 108 33.13 -11.88 -5.88
C LEU A 108 33.18 -13.29 -5.29
N ALA A 109 32.20 -14.14 -5.61
CA ALA A 109 32.20 -15.55 -5.18
C ALA A 109 33.34 -16.36 -5.84
N GLN A 110 33.69 -16.03 -7.09
CA GLN A 110 34.78 -16.67 -7.83
C GLN A 110 36.18 -16.28 -7.35
N MET A 111 36.31 -15.18 -6.60
CA MET A 111 37.61 -14.73 -6.07
C MET A 111 37.99 -15.36 -4.73
N HIS A 112 37.10 -16.15 -4.12
CA HIS A 112 37.41 -16.90 -2.90
C HIS A 112 37.72 -18.35 -3.28
N PRO A 113 38.93 -18.88 -2.99
CA PRO A 113 39.21 -20.29 -3.24
C PRO A 113 38.24 -21.15 -2.41
N PRO A 114 37.77 -22.30 -2.93
CA PRO A 114 36.99 -23.24 -2.13
C PRO A 114 37.89 -23.74 -1.00
N SER A 115 37.60 -23.35 0.23
CA SER A 115 38.17 -23.96 1.44
C SER A 115 37.57 -25.34 1.62
N ASN A 116 37.94 -26.27 0.73
CA ASN A 116 37.75 -27.71 0.87
C ASN A 116 39.15 -28.34 0.90
N ALA A 117 39.84 -28.17 2.03
CA ALA A 117 40.82 -29.14 2.49
C ALA A 117 40.16 -29.88 3.65
N ALA A 118 39.41 -30.92 3.29
CA ALA A 118 38.93 -31.93 4.21
C ALA A 118 40.14 -32.57 4.90
N ALA A 119 40.16 -32.54 6.23
CA ALA A 119 40.96 -33.45 7.01
C ALA A 119 40.42 -34.87 6.81
N SER A 120 41.24 -35.77 6.28
CA SER A 120 41.12 -37.22 6.36
C SER A 120 42.52 -37.80 6.40
#